data_AF-A0A950E4B5-F1
#
_entry.id   AF-A0A950E4B5-F1
#
_cell.length_a   1.000
_cell.length_b   1.000
_cell.length_c   1.000
_cell.angle_alpha   90.00
_cell.angle_beta   90.00
_cell.angle_gamma   90.00
#
_symmetry.space_group_name_H-M   'P 1'
#
loop_
_entity.id
_entity.type
_entity.pdbx_description
1 polymer ?
#
loop_
_entity_poly.entity_id
_entity_poly.type
_entity_poly.pdbx_seq_one_letter_code
_entity_poly.pdbx_strand_id
1 'polypeptide(L)'
;MARRSLRPELNRIRAWVRQGRTDAWIAHQLEVTVQQIQAFKREQGLEADGEPEAGIGIDFDDEIDLRAEDDALIAAELEAAEAQRAEQEEDEEGESDSDEEEEEDEEDDGSWCIASN
;
A
#
# COMPACT_ATOMS: atom_id res chain seq x y z
N MET A 1 -16.08 29.68 25.19
CA MET A 1 -14.80 28.96 25.41
C MET A 1 -13.71 29.99 25.65
N ALA A 2 -12.95 29.86 26.74
CA ALA A 2 -11.86 30.77 27.04
C ALA A 2 -10.78 30.62 25.95
N ARG A 3 -10.45 31.72 25.28
CA ARG A 3 -9.42 31.74 24.23
C ARG A 3 -8.08 31.45 24.90
N ARG A 4 -7.57 30.23 24.77
CA ARG A 4 -6.21 29.91 25.20
C ARG A 4 -5.25 30.80 24.42
N SER A 5 -4.44 31.54 25.15
CA SER A 5 -3.51 32.49 24.56
C SER A 5 -2.52 31.74 23.68
N LEU A 6 -2.47 32.06 22.38
CA LEU A 6 -1.53 31.48 21.40
C LEU A 6 -0.10 32.00 21.56
N ARG A 7 0.09 33.09 22.31
CA ARG A 7 1.38 33.73 22.56
C ARG A 7 2.43 32.82 23.22
N PRO A 8 2.13 32.06 24.30
CA PRO A 8 3.09 31.09 24.85
C PRO A 8 3.45 29.96 23.88
N GLU A 9 2.54 29.56 22.99
CA GLU A 9 2.74 28.45 22.03
C GLU A 9 3.44 28.88 20.74
N LEU A 10 3.84 30.15 20.63
CA LEU A 10 4.45 30.73 19.43
C LEU A 10 5.69 29.98 18.95
N ASN A 11 6.57 29.59 19.88
CA ASN A 11 7.78 28.84 19.54
C ASN A 11 7.45 27.43 19.03
N ARG A 12 6.38 26.83 19.54
CA ARG A 12 5.90 25.50 19.13
C ARG A 12 5.30 25.55 17.71
N ILE A 13 4.50 26.57 17.44
CA ILE A 13 3.95 26.84 16.10
C ILE A 13 5.09 27.06 15.10
N ARG A 14 6.13 27.84 15.45
CA ARG A 14 7.31 28.03 14.59
C ARG A 14 8.04 26.73 14.29
N ALA A 15 8.24 25.89 15.30
CA ALA A 15 8.91 24.59 15.12
C ALA A 15 8.11 23.71 14.16
N TRP A 16 6.79 23.62 14.34
CA TRP A 16 5.91 22.80 13.50
C TRP A 16 5.76 23.31 12.06
N VAL A 17 5.69 24.64 11.87
CA VAL A 17 5.67 25.24 10.53
C VAL A 17 6.97 24.95 9.78
N ARG A 18 8.14 25.03 10.45
CA ARG A 18 9.43 24.63 9.86
C ARG A 18 9.55 23.14 9.56
N GLN A 19 8.79 22.32 10.27
CA GLN A 19 8.71 20.87 10.08
C GLN A 19 7.71 20.47 8.97
N GLY A 20 7.04 21.44 8.33
CA GLY A 20 6.07 21.19 7.27
C GLY A 20 4.71 20.71 7.75
N ARG A 21 4.35 20.91 9.03
CA ARG A 21 3.02 20.54 9.54
C ARG A 21 1.96 21.56 9.10
N THR A 22 0.78 21.05 8.75
CA THR A 22 -0.34 21.88 8.29
C THR A 22 -1.00 22.67 9.44
N ASP A 23 -1.61 23.80 9.11
CA ASP A 23 -2.35 24.65 10.04
C ASP A 23 -3.56 23.94 10.67
N ALA A 24 -4.23 23.05 9.92
CA ALA A 24 -5.29 22.19 10.44
C ALA A 24 -4.79 21.25 11.56
N TRP A 25 -3.60 20.68 11.40
CA TRP A 25 -2.98 19.82 12.42
C TRP A 25 -2.58 20.63 13.67
N ILE A 26 -1.99 21.81 13.48
CA ILE A 26 -1.60 22.72 14.58
C ILE A 26 -2.84 23.21 15.34
N ALA A 27 -3.91 23.56 14.62
CA ALA A 27 -5.15 24.05 15.20
C ALA A 27 -5.83 22.99 16.08
N HIS A 28 -5.90 21.75 15.60
CA HIS A 28 -6.40 20.63 16.39
C HIS A 28 -5.58 20.44 17.69
N GLN A 29 -4.25 20.49 17.58
CA GLN A 29 -3.35 20.24 18.71
C GLN A 29 -3.41 21.32 19.80
N LEU A 30 -3.66 22.57 19.41
CA LEU A 30 -3.78 23.71 20.33
C LEU A 30 -5.23 23.96 20.77
N GLU A 31 -6.18 23.11 20.34
CA GLU A 31 -7.62 23.26 20.57
C GLU A 31 -8.16 24.63 20.13
N VAL A 32 -7.68 25.10 18.98
CA VAL A 32 -8.08 26.38 18.36
C VAL A 32 -8.60 26.15 16.95
N THR A 33 -9.13 27.21 16.34
CA THR A 33 -9.58 27.16 14.95
C THR A 33 -8.44 27.37 13.97
N VAL A 34 -8.57 26.80 12.77
CA VAL A 34 -7.61 26.99 11.67
C VAL A 34 -7.43 28.48 11.34
N GLN A 35 -8.54 29.23 11.31
CA GLN A 35 -8.53 30.68 11.05
C GLN A 35 -7.71 31.46 12.08
N GLN A 36 -7.71 31.04 13.36
CA GLN A 36 -6.89 31.66 14.39
C GLN A 36 -5.40 31.40 14.18
N ILE A 37 -5.01 30.20 13.75
CA ILE A 37 -3.62 29.90 13.40
C ILE A 37 -3.17 30.71 12.19
N GLN A 38 -4.02 30.84 11.17
CA GLN A 38 -3.70 31.66 9.98
C GLN A 38 -3.55 33.15 10.31
N ALA A 39 -4.48 33.71 11.08
CA ALA A 39 -4.38 35.09 11.55
C ALA A 39 -3.11 35.30 12.39
N PHE A 40 -2.80 34.36 13.28
CA PHE A 40 -1.59 34.40 14.10
C PHE A 40 -0.31 34.31 13.27
N LYS A 41 -0.25 33.47 12.24
CA LYS A 41 0.90 33.39 11.33
C LYS A 41 1.14 34.73 10.61
N ARG A 42 0.08 35.37 10.11
CA ARG A 42 0.13 36.69 9.47
C ARG A 42 0.66 37.76 10.41
N GLU A 43 0.14 37.80 11.64
CA GLU A 43 0.58 38.74 12.68
C GLU A 43 2.06 38.56 13.09
N GLN A 44 2.57 37.32 13.03
CA GLN A 44 3.94 36.99 13.44
C GLN A 44 4.96 37.00 12.29
N GLY A 45 4.55 37.34 11.07
CA GLY A 45 5.42 37.23 9.88
C GLY A 45 5.90 35.80 9.64
N LEU A 46 5.09 34.82 10.06
CA LEU A 46 5.29 33.39 9.84
C LEU A 46 4.40 32.88 8.71
N GLU A 47 3.97 33.78 7.81
CA GLU A 47 3.64 33.36 6.45
C GLU A 47 4.82 32.49 6.04
N ALA A 48 4.55 31.19 5.89
CA ALA A 48 5.52 30.35 5.24
C ALA A 48 5.79 31.09 3.94
N ASP A 49 7.05 31.34 3.58
CA ASP A 49 7.42 31.30 2.17
C ASP A 49 6.77 29.99 1.67
N GLY A 50 5.58 29.95 1.07
CA GLY A 50 4.77 31.05 0.55
C GLY A 50 4.95 31.21 -0.94
N GLU A 51 6.08 30.73 -1.45
CA GLU A 51 5.94 29.63 -2.39
C GLU A 51 5.40 28.43 -1.58
N PRO A 52 4.14 27.98 -1.76
CA PRO A 52 4.10 26.60 -2.20
C PRO A 52 5.15 26.58 -3.31
N GLU A 53 6.21 25.79 -3.21
CA GLU A 53 6.82 25.29 -4.44
C GLU A 53 5.59 24.88 -5.22
N ALA A 54 5.27 25.71 -6.22
CA ALA A 54 3.96 25.75 -6.83
C ALA A 54 3.70 24.31 -7.09
N GLY A 55 2.68 23.74 -6.41
CA GLY A 55 2.40 22.32 -6.47
C GLY A 55 2.62 22.00 -7.92
N ILE A 56 3.68 21.20 -8.17
CA ILE A 56 4.34 21.15 -9.47
C ILE A 56 3.20 21.23 -10.45
N GLY A 57 3.27 22.19 -11.39
CA GLY A 57 2.29 22.32 -12.47
C GLY A 57 2.29 21.07 -13.36
N ILE A 58 2.30 19.88 -12.77
CA ILE A 58 1.49 18.76 -13.14
C ILE A 58 0.07 19.29 -13.15
N ASP A 59 -0.30 19.86 -14.29
CA ASP A 59 -1.65 19.69 -14.79
C ASP A 59 -1.98 18.21 -14.54
N PHE A 60 -2.81 17.91 -13.52
CA PHE A 60 -3.32 16.57 -13.24
C PHE A 60 -4.12 15.98 -14.43
N ASP A 61 -4.23 16.74 -15.53
CA ASP A 61 -4.76 16.33 -16.83
C ASP A 61 -3.71 15.67 -17.75
N ASP A 62 -2.40 15.91 -17.52
CA ASP A 62 -1.27 15.34 -18.28
C ASP A 62 -0.39 14.40 -17.41
N GLU A 63 -0.91 13.94 -16.26
CA GLU A 63 -0.30 12.81 -15.54
C GLU A 63 -0.42 11.57 -16.42
N ILE A 64 0.72 11.06 -16.87
CA ILE A 64 0.82 9.70 -17.41
C ILE A 64 0.03 8.79 -16.47
N ASP A 65 -1.04 8.19 -16.96
CA ASP A 65 -1.90 7.33 -16.17
C ASP A 65 -1.13 6.03 -15.86
N LEU A 66 -0.25 6.09 -14.86
CA LEU A 66 0.67 5.02 -14.41
C LEU A 66 -0.06 3.70 -14.12
N ARG A 67 -1.38 3.75 -14.01
CA ARG A 67 -2.28 2.60 -13.89
C ARG A 67 -2.38 1.77 -15.17
N ALA A 68 -2.31 2.39 -16.36
CA ALA A 68 -2.39 1.68 -17.63
C ALA A 68 -1.12 0.86 -17.92
N GLU A 69 0.05 1.34 -17.48
CA GLU A 69 1.31 0.60 -17.61
C GLU A 69 1.35 -0.62 -16.68
N ASP A 70 0.88 -0.47 -15.43
CA ASP A 70 0.82 -1.57 -14.46
C ASP A 70 -0.18 -2.66 -14.91
N ASP A 71 -1.37 -2.26 -15.38
CA ASP A 71 -2.38 -3.21 -15.90
C ASP A 71 -1.85 -4.00 -17.12
N ALA A 72 -1.05 -3.38 -17.99
CA ALA A 72 -0.47 -4.06 -19.16
C ALA A 72 0.60 -5.09 -18.77
N LEU A 73 1.43 -4.80 -17.76
CA LEU A 73 2.42 -5.74 -17.23
C LEU A 73 1.75 -6.92 -16.53
N ILE A 74 0.69 -6.67 -15.76
CA ILE A 74 -0.08 -7.72 -15.09
C ILE A 74 -0.77 -8.61 -16.11
N ALA A 75 -1.40 -8.05 -17.15
CA ALA A 75 -2.07 -8.84 -18.19
C ALA A 75 -1.10 -9.76 -18.95
N ALA A 76 0.09 -9.27 -19.30
CA ALA A 76 1.11 -10.08 -19.98
C ALA A 76 1.64 -11.23 -19.11
N GLU A 77 1.85 -10.98 -17.81
CA GLU A 77 2.27 -12.01 -16.86
C GLU A 77 1.18 -13.08 -16.67
N LEU A 78 -0.09 -12.67 -16.59
CA LEU A 78 -1.23 -13.57 -16.41
C LEU A 78 -1.44 -14.47 -17.64
N GLU A 79 -1.30 -13.92 -18.85
CA GLU A 79 -1.37 -14.69 -20.10
C GLU A 79 -0.21 -15.70 -20.23
N ALA A 80 1.01 -15.30 -19.85
CA ALA A 80 2.16 -16.21 -19.85
C ALA A 80 2.04 -17.34 -18.80
N ALA A 81 1.44 -17.06 -17.65
CA ALA A 81 1.16 -18.06 -16.63
C ALA A 81 0.03 -19.02 -17.06
N GLU A 82 -1.02 -18.51 -17.72
CA GLU A 82 -2.11 -19.32 -18.24
C GLU A 82 -1.65 -20.22 -19.40
N ALA A 83 -0.81 -19.72 -20.30
CA ALA A 83 -0.21 -20.52 -21.37
C ALA A 83 0.66 -21.66 -20.82
N GLN A 84 1.51 -21.39 -19.82
CA GLN A 84 2.29 -22.43 -19.16
C GLN A 84 1.40 -23.46 -18.46
N ARG A 85 0.28 -23.03 -17.87
CA ARG A 85 -0.66 -23.93 -17.20
C ARG A 85 -1.43 -24.79 -18.21
N ALA A 86 -1.81 -24.23 -19.36
CA ALA A 86 -2.45 -24.96 -20.44
C ALA A 86 -1.50 -25.96 -21.10
N GLU A 87 -0.22 -25.61 -21.31
CA GLU A 87 0.81 -26.55 -21.80
C GLU A 87 1.04 -27.69 -20.80
N GLN A 88 1.12 -27.39 -19.49
CA GLN A 88 1.21 -28.43 -18.45
C GLN A 88 -0.04 -29.32 -18.38
N GLU A 89 -1.24 -28.75 -18.55
CA GLU A 89 -2.48 -29.53 -18.58
C GLU A 89 -2.57 -30.38 -19.87
N GLU A 90 -2.11 -29.91 -21.03
CA GLU A 90 -2.03 -30.72 -22.26
C GLU A 90 -0.98 -31.84 -22.16
N ASP A 91 0.16 -31.60 -21.51
CA ASP A 91 1.19 -32.61 -21.28
C ASP A 91 0.73 -33.67 -20.25
N GLU A 92 0.03 -33.27 -19.17
CA GLU A 92 -0.55 -34.19 -18.18
C GLU A 92 -1.72 -35.02 -18.73
N GLU A 93 -2.57 -34.45 -19.59
CA GLU A 93 -3.64 -35.20 -20.28
C GLU A 93 -3.10 -36.19 -21.34
N GLY A 94 -1.89 -35.97 -21.87
CA GLY A 94 -1.21 -36.88 -22.81
C GLY A 94 -0.48 -38.06 -22.16
N GLU A 95 -0.08 -37.96 -20.89
CA GLU A 95 0.66 -39.00 -20.16
C GLU A 95 -0.26 -39.99 -19.42
N SER A 96 -1.50 -39.59 -19.09
CA SER A 96 -2.45 -40.44 -18.35
C SER A 96 -3.09 -41.59 -19.15
N ASP A 97 -2.94 -41.66 -20.48
CA ASP A 97 -3.52 -42.74 -21.32
C ASP A 97 -2.57 -43.96 -21.49
N SER A 98 -1.36 -43.92 -20.90
CA SER A 98 -0.32 -44.93 -21.15
C SER A 98 0.17 -45.72 -19.92
N ASP A 99 -0.43 -45.57 -18.74
CA ASP A 99 0.03 -46.19 -17.48
C ASP A 99 -1.06 -47.07 -16.81
N GLU A 100 -1.72 -47.94 -17.58
CA GLU A 100 -2.76 -48.86 -17.08
C GLU A 100 -2.41 -50.35 -17.24
N GLU A 101 -1.14 -50.71 -17.40
CA GLU A 101 -0.68 -52.11 -17.29
C GLU A 101 0.69 -52.22 -16.62
N GLU A 102 0.73 -52.37 -15.30
CA GLU A 102 1.67 -53.26 -14.61
C GLU A 102 1.14 -53.59 -13.19
N GLU A 103 0.45 -54.73 -13.10
CA GLU A 103 0.16 -55.42 -11.84
C GLU A 103 1.40 -56.16 -11.29
N GLU A 104 1.32 -56.53 -10.01
CA GLU A 104 2.17 -57.48 -9.25
C GLU A 104 3.54 -56.93 -8.84
N ASP A 105 4.10 -57.13 -7.64
CA ASP A 105 3.75 -57.80 -6.38
C ASP A 105 4.94 -57.44 -5.45
N GLU A 106 4.72 -57.21 -4.15
CA GLU A 106 5.63 -57.69 -3.08
C GLU A 106 5.09 -57.28 -1.69
N GLU A 107 4.31 -58.20 -1.14
CA GLU A 107 4.41 -58.73 0.22
C GLU A 107 5.12 -57.84 1.28
N ASP A 108 4.35 -57.06 2.07
CA ASP A 108 4.76 -56.72 3.44
C ASP A 108 4.13 -57.75 4.40
N ASP A 109 4.78 -58.90 4.48
CA ASP A 109 4.46 -59.92 5.46
C ASP A 109 4.95 -59.51 6.86
N GLY A 110 3.99 -59.09 7.69
CA GLY A 110 3.84 -59.68 9.02
C GLY A 110 4.76 -59.19 10.14
N SER A 111 4.32 -58.17 10.89
CA SER A 111 4.32 -58.29 12.36
C SER A 111 3.42 -57.28 13.08
N TRP A 112 2.13 -57.26 12.76
CA TRP A 112 1.16 -56.57 13.63
C TRP A 112 -0.03 -57.49 13.91
N CYS A 113 0.19 -58.45 14.81
CA CYS A 113 -0.89 -59.20 15.43
C CYS A 113 -0.63 -59.34 16.94
N ILE A 114 -1.58 -58.74 17.69
CA ILE A 114 -2.23 -59.22 18.93
C ILE A 114 -1.39 -59.26 20.23
N ALA A 115 -1.81 -58.79 21.40
CA ALA A 115 -3.15 -58.58 21.93
C ALA A 115 -3.15 -57.54 23.09
N SER A 116 -4.11 -56.61 23.08
CA SER A 116 -4.67 -56.01 24.30
C SER A 116 -5.81 -56.90 24.78
N ASN A 117 -5.71 -57.43 26.00
CA ASN A 117 -6.82 -57.60 26.94
C ASN A 117 -6.30 -57.91 28.35
#